data_AF-A0A2R6C7S0-F1
#
_entry.id   AF-A0A2R6C7S0-F1
#
_cell.length_a   1.000
_cell.length_b   1.000
_cell.length_c   1.000
_cell.angle_alpha   90.00
_cell.angle_beta   90.00
_cell.angle_gamma   90.00
#
_symmetry.space_group_name_H-M   'P 1'
#
loop_
_entity.id
_entity.type
_entity.pdbx_description
1 polymer ?
#
loop_
_entity_poly.entity_id
_entity_poly.type
_entity_poly.pdbx_seq_one_letter_code
_entity_poly.pdbx_strand_id
1 'polypeptide(L)'
;MGGEGFMASGSGGGRGVGKAALGGTFALIHRGHVRLFDEAARLGLPVTVGVTVNPLIRKYHEIPGFEERCERVKSFFSSGYRVPVEVV
;
A
#
# COMPACT_ATOMS: atom_id res chain seq x y z
N MET A 1 -24.49 -10.84 -24.87
CA MET A 1 -23.06 -11.21 -24.76
C MET A 1 -22.37 -10.04 -24.07
N GLY A 2 -22.34 -9.93 -22.74
CA GLY A 2 -21.93 -10.94 -21.76
C GLY A 2 -20.49 -10.62 -21.35
N GLY A 3 -20.27 -9.49 -20.67
CA GLY A 3 -18.97 -9.11 -20.12
C GLY A 3 -18.86 -9.65 -18.71
N GLU A 4 -18.14 -10.76 -18.54
CA GLU A 4 -17.97 -11.45 -17.27
C GLU A 4 -17.09 -10.59 -16.35
N GLY A 5 -17.72 -10.00 -15.34
CA GLY A 5 -17.03 -9.33 -14.25
C GLY A 5 -16.24 -10.35 -13.44
N PHE A 6 -14.94 -10.11 -13.28
CA PHE A 6 -14.08 -10.87 -12.38
C PHE A 6 -14.42 -10.50 -10.92
N MET A 7 -15.44 -11.16 -10.36
CA MET A 7 -15.70 -11.17 -8.92
C MET A 7 -14.86 -12.28 -8.30
N ALA A 8 -13.74 -11.91 -7.67
CA ALA A 8 -13.07 -12.81 -6.73
C ALA A 8 -13.95 -12.95 -5.47
N SER A 9 -14.76 -14.01 -5.43
CA SER A 9 -15.44 -14.47 -4.23
C SER A 9 -14.40 -15.08 -3.28
N GLY A 10 -13.84 -14.25 -2.40
CA GLY A 10 -13.02 -14.74 -1.29
C GLY A 10 -13.90 -15.33 -0.19
N SER A 11 -14.13 -16.64 -0.26
CA SER A 11 -14.62 -17.45 0.87
C SER A 11 -13.60 -17.40 2.00
N GLY A 12 -14.07 -17.26 3.25
CA GLY A 12 -13.21 -17.16 4.43
C GLY A 12 -12.21 -18.31 4.55
N GLY A 13 -10.96 -17.97 4.85
CA GLY A 13 -9.89 -18.95 5.05
C GLY A 13 -8.71 -18.35 5.79
N GLY A 14 -8.56 -18.74 7.07
CA GLY A 14 -7.35 -18.54 7.89
C GLY A 14 -6.98 -17.10 8.22
N ARG A 15 -7.17 -16.68 9.49
CA ARG A 15 -6.42 -15.53 10.03
C ARG A 15 -4.95 -15.95 10.08
N GLY A 16 -4.21 -15.71 9.01
CA GLY A 16 -2.75 -15.79 9.06
C GLY A 16 -2.27 -14.93 10.23
N VAL A 17 -1.54 -15.54 11.16
CA VAL A 17 -0.98 -14.82 12.30
C VAL A 17 0.23 -14.06 11.78
N GLY A 18 0.03 -12.82 11.35
CA GLY A 18 1.11 -12.00 10.78
C GLY A 18 0.63 -10.63 10.28
N LYS A 19 1.60 -9.74 10.05
CA LYS A 19 1.41 -8.45 9.38
C LYS A 19 2.44 -8.33 8.27
N ALA A 20 2.06 -7.73 7.14
CA ALA A 20 3.01 -7.32 6.12
C ALA A 20 3.53 -5.92 6.46
N ALA A 21 4.85 -5.74 6.51
CA ALA A 21 5.49 -4.46 6.78
C ALA A 21 6.23 -3.96 5.55
N LEU A 22 5.93 -2.73 5.13
CA LEU A 22 6.58 -2.04 4.03
C LEU A 22 7.23 -0.76 4.52
N GLY A 23 8.29 -0.31 3.85
CA GLY A 23 8.98 0.92 4.21
C GLY A 23 9.52 1.64 2.99
N GLY A 24 9.38 2.97 2.97
CA GLY A 24 9.91 3.77 1.88
C GLY A 24 9.63 5.26 1.99
N THR A 25 10.23 6.02 1.07
CA THR A 25 9.97 7.45 0.97
C THR A 25 8.66 7.75 0.23
N PHE A 26 8.31 6.97 -0.80
CA PHE A 26 7.08 7.17 -1.57
C PHE A 26 6.86 8.61 -2.08
N ALA A 27 7.93 9.29 -2.51
CA ALA A 27 7.89 10.67 -3.02
C ALA A 27 6.87 10.82 -4.19
N LEU A 28 6.86 9.84 -5.10
CA LEU A 28 5.84 9.65 -6.12
C LEU A 28 5.49 8.16 -6.17
N ILE A 29 4.20 7.84 -6.30
CA ILE A 29 3.76 6.45 -6.49
C ILE A 29 3.97 6.08 -7.95
N HIS A 30 4.88 5.14 -8.20
CA HIS A 30 5.23 4.64 -9.52
C HIS A 30 5.11 3.11 -9.56
N ARG A 31 5.29 2.51 -10.74
CA ARG A 31 5.11 1.06 -10.98
C ARG A 31 5.78 0.16 -9.94
N GLY A 32 6.99 0.50 -9.49
CA GLY A 32 7.68 -0.23 -8.41
C GLY A 32 6.89 -0.27 -7.09
N HIS A 33 6.38 0.86 -6.62
CA HIS A 33 5.54 0.93 -5.41
C HIS A 33 4.22 0.20 -5.62
N VAL A 34 3.59 0.36 -6.79
CA VAL A 34 2.33 -0.35 -7.11
C VAL A 34 2.51 -1.85 -6.99
N ARG A 35 3.60 -2.41 -7.55
CA ARG A 35 3.88 -3.84 -7.46
C ARG A 35 4.18 -4.29 -6.04
N LEU A 36 4.90 -3.48 -5.26
CA LEU A 36 5.17 -3.77 -3.84
C LEU A 36 3.89 -3.80 -3.01
N PHE A 37 3.00 -2.83 -3.23
CA PHE A 37 1.73 -2.73 -2.51
C PHE A 37 0.75 -3.83 -2.92
N ASP A 38 0.67 -4.17 -4.21
CA ASP A 38 -0.14 -5.27 -4.72
C ASP A 38 0.30 -6.60 -4.10
N GLU A 39 1.59 -6.89 -4.10
CA GLU A 39 2.12 -8.12 -3.51
C GLU A 39 1.78 -8.22 -2.01
N ALA A 40 1.95 -7.13 -1.25
CA ALA A 40 1.61 -7.09 0.16
C ALA A 40 0.11 -7.30 0.41
N ALA A 41 -0.76 -6.68 -0.40
CA ALA A 41 -2.20 -6.82 -0.26
C ALA A 41 -2.69 -8.23 -0.64
N ARG A 42 -2.07 -8.87 -1.63
CA ARG A 42 -2.38 -10.25 -2.06
C ARG A 42 -2.10 -11.30 -0.99
N LEU A 43 -1.26 -11.01 0.00
CA LEU A 43 -1.04 -11.91 1.15
C LEU A 43 -2.29 -12.07 2.02
N GLY A 44 -3.28 -11.17 1.90
CA GLY A 44 -4.49 -11.19 2.73
C GLY A 44 -4.24 -10.86 4.20
N LEU A 45 -3.05 -10.33 4.52
CA LEU A 45 -2.65 -9.91 5.87
C LEU A 45 -2.89 -8.40 6.05
N PRO A 46 -3.06 -7.91 7.29
CA PRO A 46 -2.96 -6.49 7.58
C PRO A 46 -1.61 -5.93 7.14
N VAL A 47 -1.61 -4.72 6.57
CA VAL A 47 -0.41 -4.05 6.04
C VAL A 47 -0.07 -2.83 6.92
N THR A 48 1.19 -2.73 7.35
CA THR A 48 1.74 -1.51 7.93
C THR A 48 2.75 -0.91 6.96
N VAL A 49 2.61 0.38 6.63
CA VAL A 49 3.50 1.09 5.71
C VAL A 49 4.20 2.22 6.44
N GLY A 50 5.52 2.09 6.62
CA GLY A 50 6.37 3.13 7.17
C GLY A 50 6.77 4.16 6.12
N VAL A 51 6.40 5.42 6.33
CA VAL A 51 6.76 6.55 5.47
C VAL A 51 7.96 7.27 6.08
N THR A 52 9.05 7.43 5.33
CA THR A 52 10.23 8.14 5.84
C THR A 52 9.89 9.61 6.12
N VAL A 53 10.16 10.11 7.34
CA VAL A 53 9.97 11.53 7.69
C VAL A 53 10.94 12.44 6.93
N ASN A 54 10.51 13.65 6.57
CA ASN A 54 11.27 14.59 5.73
C ASN A 54 12.74 14.82 6.18
N PRO A 55 13.05 15.00 7.48
CA PRO A 55 14.42 15.24 7.93
C PRO A 55 15.40 14.10 7.65
N LEU A 56 14.90 12.87 7.46
CA LEU A 56 15.74 11.69 7.22
C LEU A 56 15.96 11.43 5.71
N ILE A 57 15.34 12.22 4.84
CA ILE A 57 15.43 12.00 3.41
C ILE A 57 16.64 12.72 2.82
N ARG A 58 17.57 11.96 2.28
CA ARG A 58 18.74 12.48 1.54
C ARG A 58 18.58 12.25 0.05
N LYS A 59 17.86 13.15 -0.62
CA LYS A 59 17.57 13.07 -2.06
C LYS A 59 17.85 14.43 -2.71
N TYR A 60 18.25 14.42 -3.98
CA TYR A 60 18.63 15.61 -4.74
C TYR A 60 17.45 16.37 -5.35
N HIS A 61 16.23 15.81 -5.27
CA HIS A 61 15.01 16.43 -5.78
C HIS A 61 14.07 16.80 -4.62
N GLU A 62 13.19 17.76 -4.89
CA GLU A 62 12.12 18.13 -3.98
C GLU A 62 11.19 16.94 -3.72
N ILE A 63 10.83 16.75 -2.45
CA ILE A 63 9.98 15.64 -2.03
C ILE A 63 8.75 16.22 -1.34
N PRO A 64 7.56 15.74 -1.69
CA PRO A 64 6.32 16.17 -1.05
C PRO A 64 6.35 16.02 0.47
N GLY A 65 5.50 16.79 1.15
CA GLY A 65 5.35 16.75 2.61
C GLY A 65 5.07 15.32 3.11
N PHE A 66 5.42 15.05 4.37
CA PHE A 66 5.19 13.73 4.97
C PHE A 66 3.72 13.33 4.88
N GLU A 67 2.83 14.24 5.26
CA GLU A 67 1.38 14.06 5.28
C GLU A 67 0.84 13.77 3.88
N GLU A 68 1.33 14.49 2.87
CA GLU A 68 0.92 14.29 1.48
C GLU A 68 1.32 12.89 0.98
N ARG A 69 2.53 12.42 1.34
CA ARG A 69 2.98 11.07 0.97
C ARG A 69 2.19 10.00 1.71
N CYS A 70 1.91 10.20 3.00
CA CYS A 70 1.03 9.32 3.77
C CYS A 70 -0.37 9.21 3.14
N GLU A 71 -0.94 10.33 2.71
CA GLU A 71 -2.27 10.36 2.09
C GLU A 71 -2.29 9.62 0.74
N ARG A 72 -1.24 9.78 -0.07
CA ARG A 72 -1.09 9.03 -1.33
C ARG A 72 -1.01 7.52 -1.10
N VAL A 73 -0.25 7.09 -0.08
CA VAL A 73 -0.18 5.68 0.32
C VAL A 73 -1.55 5.17 0.76
N LYS A 74 -2.24 5.89 1.65
CA LYS A 74 -3.60 5.52 2.10
C LYS A 74 -4.59 5.42 0.94
N SER A 75 -4.60 6.43 0.06
CA SER A 75 -5.47 6.49 -1.11
C SER A 75 -5.25 5.31 -2.07
N PHE A 76 -4.01 4.85 -2.22
CA PHE A 76 -3.70 3.67 -3.05
C PHE A 76 -4.39 2.41 -2.51
N PHE A 77 -4.29 2.14 -1.20
CA PHE A 77 -4.89 0.94 -0.62
C PHE A 77 -6.41 1.02 -0.56
N SER A 78 -6.98 2.19 -0.22
CA SER A 78 -8.44 2.39 -0.12
C SER A 78 -9.18 2.26 -1.45
N SER A 79 -8.51 2.52 -2.59
CA SER A 79 -9.14 2.46 -3.92
C SER A 79 -9.13 1.07 -4.56
N GLY A 80 -8.23 0.18 -4.14
CA GLY A 80 -7.99 -1.09 -4.84
C GLY A 80 -8.09 -2.36 -4.00
N TYR A 81 -8.04 -2.26 -2.66
CA TYR A 81 -7.85 -3.45 -1.82
C TYR A 81 -8.76 -3.45 -0.60
N ARG A 82 -9.17 -4.66 -0.18
CA ARG A 82 -9.95 -4.91 1.05
C ARG A 82 -9.08 -5.50 2.15
N VAL A 83 -7.93 -4.86 2.42
CA VAL A 83 -7.04 -5.23 3.52
C VAL A 83 -6.94 -4.09 4.54
N PRO A 84 -6.85 -4.36 5.86
CA PRO A 84 -6.59 -3.32 6.84
C PRO A 84 -5.20 -2.71 6.61
N VAL A 85 -5.12 -1.37 6.56
CA VAL A 85 -3.86 -0.67 6.35
C VAL A 85 -3.63 0.38 7.42
N GLU A 86 -2.42 0.37 7.96
CA GLU A 86 -1.90 1.36 8.90
C GLU A 86 -0.70 2.07 8.25
N VAL A 87 -0.67 3.40 8.28
CA VAL A 87 0.45 4.19 7.77
C VAL A 87 1.08 4.92 8.94
N VAL A 88 2.39 4.72 9.13
CA VAL A 88 3.19 5.21 10.26
C VAL A 88 4.41 5.99 9.80
#